data_AF-A0A7F8R1H1-F1
#
_entry.id   AF-A0A7F8R1H1-F1
#
_cell.length_a   1.000
_cell.length_b   1.000
_cell.length_c   1.000
_cell.angle_alpha   90.00
_cell.angle_beta   90.00
_cell.angle_gamma   90.00
#
_symmetry.space_group_name_H-M   'P 1'
#
loop_
_entity.id
_entity.type
_entity.pdbx_description
1 polymer ?
#
loop_
_entity_poly.entity_id
_entity_poly.type
_entity_poly.pdbx_seq_one_letter_code
_entity_poly.pdbx_strand_id
1 'polypeptide(L)'
;GLRPVTAGGTNPCSLLLNALVGFQVKVLREDGRAAFRLFETRITQVLHFTKDTKATVRQTRNFLVRASCRLRLEPGKEYLIMGLDGATFDLKGDPQYLLDSNTWVEEMPSERLCQSTRHRAACAQLSDFLQEYGTQGCQV
;
A
#
# COMPACT_ATOMS: atom_id res chain seq x y z
N GLY A 1 17.38 0.19 -5.51
CA GLY A 1 16.96 -0.05 -6.91
C GLY A 1 15.52 -0.46 -6.86
N LEU A 2 14.64 0.19 -7.63
CA LEU A 2 13.24 -0.22 -7.68
C LEU A 2 13.17 -1.72 -7.94
N ARG A 3 12.53 -2.45 -7.04
CA ARG A 3 11.87 -3.71 -7.39
C ARG A 3 10.53 -3.24 -7.92
N PRO A 4 10.34 -3.14 -9.24
CA PRO A 4 9.10 -2.70 -9.80
C PRO A 4 8.05 -3.78 -9.53
N VAL A 5 6.80 -3.35 -9.33
CA VAL A 5 5.56 -4.10 -9.62
C VAL A 5 5.69 -4.92 -10.92
N THR A 6 6.64 -4.60 -11.80
CA THR A 6 6.84 -5.21 -13.10
C THR A 6 8.22 -5.80 -13.45
N ALA A 7 9.24 -5.88 -12.56
CA ALA A 7 10.49 -6.58 -12.96
C ALA A 7 10.44 -8.12 -12.84
N GLY A 8 9.32 -8.68 -12.39
CA GLY A 8 9.18 -10.14 -12.18
C GLY A 8 7.95 -10.77 -12.83
N GLY A 9 7.13 -10.02 -13.57
CA GLY A 9 5.90 -10.54 -14.18
C GLY A 9 4.75 -10.86 -13.21
N THR A 10 4.88 -10.51 -11.93
CA THR A 10 3.84 -10.74 -10.91
C THR A 10 2.89 -9.55 -10.82
N ASN A 11 1.71 -9.69 -11.42
CA ASN A 11 0.59 -8.78 -11.22
C ASN A 11 0.07 -8.93 -9.78
N PRO A 12 -0.01 -7.86 -8.97
CA PRO A 12 -0.59 -7.94 -7.62
C PRO A 12 -1.99 -8.55 -7.62
N CYS A 13 -2.78 -8.32 -8.67
CA CYS A 13 -4.12 -8.91 -8.81
C CYS A 13 -4.14 -10.43 -9.04
N SER A 14 -3.08 -11.02 -9.62
CA SER A 14 -3.02 -12.48 -9.76
C SER A 14 -2.62 -13.19 -8.46
N LEU A 15 -1.95 -12.47 -7.56
CA LEU A 15 -1.55 -12.98 -6.23
C LEU A 15 -2.60 -12.69 -5.16
N LEU A 16 -3.31 -11.58 -5.31
CA LEU A 16 -4.36 -11.13 -4.41
C LEU A 16 -5.72 -11.30 -5.08
N LEU A 17 -6.10 -12.56 -5.36
CA LEU A 17 -7.38 -12.95 -5.99
C LEU A 17 -8.63 -12.32 -5.32
N ASN A 18 -8.48 -11.75 -4.11
CA ASN A 18 -9.50 -11.00 -3.40
C ASN A 18 -8.92 -9.71 -2.77
N ALA A 19 -8.08 -8.92 -3.46
CA ALA A 19 -7.64 -7.62 -2.95
C ALA A 19 -8.86 -6.70 -2.77
N LEU A 20 -9.24 -6.48 -1.51
CA LEU A 20 -10.41 -5.72 -1.10
C LEU A 20 -10.09 -4.21 -0.99
N VAL A 21 -8.82 -3.88 -0.75
CA VAL A 21 -8.38 -2.50 -0.58
C VAL A 21 -7.05 -2.23 -1.27
N GLY A 22 -6.88 -1.00 -1.74
CA GLY A 22 -5.61 -0.48 -2.20
C GLY A 22 -5.48 1.02 -1.96
N PHE A 23 -4.34 1.40 -1.37
CA PHE A 23 -4.01 2.77 -1.03
C PHE A 23 -2.58 3.09 -1.44
N GLN A 24 -2.37 4.32 -1.88
CA GLN A 24 -1.06 4.94 -1.73
C GLN A 24 -1.07 5.72 -0.42
N VAL A 25 -0.02 5.51 0.38
CA VAL A 25 0.09 6.11 1.70
C VAL A 25 1.48 6.68 1.92
N LYS A 26 1.54 7.80 2.64
CA LYS A 26 2.77 8.34 3.19
C LYS A 26 2.93 7.92 4.64
N VAL A 27 4.06 7.31 4.99
CA VAL A 27 4.34 6.93 6.38
C VAL A 27 4.70 8.18 7.16
N LEU A 28 4.01 8.41 8.28
CA LEU A 28 4.25 9.56 9.15
C LEU A 28 5.21 9.20 10.28
N ARG A 29 4.94 8.09 10.97
CA ARG A 29 5.76 7.59 12.08
C ARG A 29 5.54 6.11 12.34
N GLU A 30 6.50 5.51 13.03
CA GLU A 30 6.46 4.13 13.52
C GLU A 30 6.44 4.13 15.06
N ASP A 31 5.52 3.36 15.65
CA ASP A 31 5.40 3.13 17.09
C ASP A 31 5.50 1.63 17.39
N GLY A 32 6.07 1.28 18.54
CA GLY A 32 6.02 -0.10 19.07
C GLY A 32 4.78 -0.34 19.92
N ARG A 33 4.07 -1.46 19.69
CA ARG A 33 2.86 -1.85 20.46
C ARG A 33 2.89 -3.35 20.77
N ALA A 34 3.37 -3.72 21.95
CA ALA A 34 3.52 -5.11 22.38
C ALA A 34 4.29 -5.95 21.34
N ALA A 35 3.66 -6.94 20.71
CA ALA A 35 4.25 -7.79 19.68
C ALA A 35 4.15 -7.23 18.25
N PHE A 36 3.73 -5.96 18.09
CA PHE A 36 3.51 -5.32 16.80
C PHE A 36 4.30 -4.01 16.66
N ARG A 37 4.60 -3.66 15.42
CA ARG A 37 5.01 -2.33 15.01
C ARG A 37 3.83 -1.70 14.28
N LEU A 38 3.48 -0.48 14.67
CA LEU A 38 2.36 0.28 14.15
C LEU A 38 2.91 1.44 13.33
N PHE A 39 2.44 1.57 12.10
CA PHE A 39 2.75 2.69 11.22
C PHE A 39 1.52 3.58 11.11
N GLU A 40 1.67 4.80 11.62
CA GLU A 40 0.70 5.86 11.34
C GLU A 40 0.98 6.40 9.95
N THR A 41 -0.01 6.37 9.07
CA THR A 41 0.14 6.74 7.66
C THR A 41 -0.95 7.70 7.24
N ARG A 42 -0.68 8.51 6.22
CA ARG A 42 -1.65 9.39 5.59
C ARG A 42 -1.95 8.92 4.17
N ILE A 43 -3.23 8.73 3.85
CA ILE A 43 -3.66 8.36 2.51
C ILE A 43 -3.35 9.50 1.53
N THR A 44 -2.55 9.21 0.50
CA THR A 44 -2.27 10.14 -0.60
C THR A 44 -3.17 9.86 -1.80
N GLN A 45 -3.53 8.60 -2.02
CA GLN A 45 -4.50 8.19 -3.04
C GLN A 45 -5.29 6.97 -2.57
N VAL A 46 -6.61 7.00 -2.78
CA VAL A 46 -7.49 5.84 -2.65
C VAL A 46 -7.58 5.20 -4.03
N LEU A 47 -7.18 3.94 -4.15
CA LEU A 47 -7.29 3.19 -5.41
C LEU A 47 -8.57 2.37 -5.41
N HIS A 48 -8.76 1.53 -4.39
CA HIS A 48 -9.96 0.72 -4.28
C HIS A 48 -10.28 0.46 -2.79
N PHE A 49 -11.55 0.33 -2.46
CA PHE A 49 -12.01 -0.08 -1.13
C PHE A 49 -13.33 -0.82 -1.24
N THR A 50 -13.55 -1.78 -0.34
CA THR A 50 -14.82 -2.49 -0.20
C THR A 50 -15.55 -2.12 1.09
N LYS A 51 -14.89 -2.14 2.26
CA LYS A 51 -15.53 -1.85 3.56
C LYS A 51 -15.23 -0.47 4.13
N ASP A 52 -14.05 0.08 3.87
CA ASP A 52 -13.71 1.43 4.37
C ASP A 52 -14.34 2.52 3.49
N THR A 53 -15.68 2.62 3.54
CA THR A 53 -16.46 3.60 2.78
C THR A 53 -16.20 5.05 3.18
N LYS A 54 -15.49 5.27 4.29
CA LYS A 54 -15.11 6.59 4.79
C LYS A 54 -13.68 6.97 4.41
N ALA A 55 -12.90 6.07 3.81
CA ALA A 55 -11.54 6.33 3.37
C ALA A 55 -11.50 7.51 2.39
N THR A 56 -10.82 8.58 2.77
CA THR A 56 -10.61 9.74 1.90
C THR A 56 -9.16 10.19 1.94
N VAL A 57 -8.72 10.86 0.87
CA VAL A 57 -7.38 11.43 0.79
C VAL A 57 -7.15 12.34 2.00
N ARG A 58 -5.92 12.32 2.54
CA ARG A 58 -5.47 12.99 3.78
C ARG A 58 -5.93 12.37 5.09
N GLN A 59 -6.83 11.39 5.10
CA GLN A 59 -7.12 10.66 6.33
C GLN A 59 -5.92 9.84 6.79
N THR A 60 -5.89 9.60 8.10
CA THR A 60 -4.87 8.79 8.75
C THR A 60 -5.37 7.36 8.89
N ARG A 61 -4.51 6.39 8.61
CA ARG A 61 -4.76 4.97 8.86
C ARG A 61 -3.57 4.31 9.53
N ASN A 62 -3.88 3.38 10.42
CA ASN A 62 -2.89 2.61 11.15
C ASN A 62 -2.68 1.27 10.45
N PHE A 63 -1.45 1.00 10.05
CA PHE A 63 -1.01 -0.28 9.52
C PHE A 63 -0.16 -0.99 10.56
N LEU A 64 -0.47 -2.24 10.86
CA LEU A 64 0.23 -3.02 11.87
C LEU A 64 1.00 -4.14 11.20
N VAL A 65 2.20 -4.42 11.68
CA VAL A 65 2.95 -5.61 11.31
C VAL A 65 3.45 -6.30 12.58
N ARG A 66 3.54 -7.62 12.58
CA ARG A 66 4.21 -8.32 13.71
C ARG A 66 5.65 -7.84 13.82
N ALA A 67 6.11 -7.58 15.04
CA ALA A 67 7.47 -7.10 15.30
C ALA A 67 8.53 -8.12 14.83
N SER A 68 8.18 -9.41 14.77
CA SER A 68 9.02 -10.49 14.24
C SER A 68 9.21 -10.44 12.71
N CYS A 69 8.37 -9.72 11.97
CA CYS A 69 8.48 -9.61 10.51
C CYS A 69 9.59 -8.62 10.12
N ARG A 70 10.32 -8.95 9.04
CA ARG A 70 11.42 -8.15 8.51
C ARG A 70 10.98 -6.92 7.70
N LEU A 71 9.69 -6.76 7.43
CA LEU A 71 9.13 -5.66 6.64
C LEU A 71 9.50 -4.31 7.27
N ARG A 72 10.00 -3.37 6.48
CA ARG A 72 10.35 -2.01 6.94
C ARG A 72 9.63 -0.98 6.08
N LEU A 73 8.99 -0.04 6.74
CA LEU A 73 8.37 1.14 6.13
C LEU A 73 9.08 2.35 6.72
N GLU A 74 9.67 3.19 5.88
CA GLU A 74 10.45 4.34 6.33
C GLU A 74 9.54 5.58 6.49
N PRO A 75 9.58 6.26 7.66
CA PRO A 75 8.89 7.54 7.82
C PRO A 75 9.29 8.55 6.74
N GLY A 76 8.30 9.25 6.19
CA GLY A 76 8.48 10.25 5.13
C GLY A 76 8.44 9.69 3.71
N LYS A 77 8.51 8.37 3.53
CA LYS A 77 8.37 7.73 2.22
C LYS A 77 6.91 7.36 1.91
N GLU A 78 6.65 7.18 0.62
CA GLU A 78 5.35 6.75 0.10
C GLU A 78 5.39 5.30 -0.35
N TYR A 79 4.29 4.59 -0.10
CA TYR A 79 4.14 3.17 -0.38
C TYR A 79 2.79 2.90 -1.01
N LEU A 80 2.77 1.97 -1.97
CA LEU A 80 1.57 1.28 -2.41
C LEU A 80 1.30 0.11 -1.45
N ILE A 81 0.13 0.10 -0.83
CA ILE A 81 -0.32 -0.99 0.04
C ILE A 81 -1.65 -1.51 -0.50
N MET A 82 -1.69 -2.81 -0.81
CA MET A 82 -2.90 -3.50 -1.27
C MET A 82 -3.08 -4.79 -0.48
N GLY A 83 -4.32 -5.17 -0.17
CA GLY A 83 -4.57 -6.37 0.60
C GLY A 83 -6.03 -6.53 1.00
N LEU A 84 -6.25 -7.19 2.14
CA LEU A 84 -7.57 -7.42 2.71
C LEU A 84 -8.03 -6.23 3.55
N ASP A 85 -9.34 -6.06 3.66
CA ASP A 85 -9.96 -5.08 4.56
C ASP A 85 -9.48 -5.29 6.01
N GLY A 86 -9.32 -4.17 6.73
CA GLY A 86 -9.08 -4.18 8.15
C GLY A 86 -10.25 -4.79 8.92
N ALA A 87 -10.00 -5.81 9.74
CA ALA A 87 -11.01 -6.45 10.59
C ALA A 87 -11.12 -5.80 11.99
N THR A 88 -10.18 -4.92 12.33
CA THR A 88 -10.05 -4.27 13.64
C THR A 88 -10.17 -2.75 13.49
N PHE A 89 -10.49 -2.06 14.58
CA PHE A 89 -10.68 -0.61 14.59
C PHE A 89 -9.75 0.04 15.61
N ASP A 90 -9.32 1.27 15.32
CA ASP A 90 -8.53 2.05 16.26
C ASP A 90 -9.40 2.75 17.31
N LEU A 91 -8.77 3.51 18.20
CA LEU A 91 -9.47 4.24 19.27
C LEU A 91 -10.42 5.33 18.74
N LYS A 92 -10.26 5.76 17.48
CA LYS A 92 -11.14 6.73 16.80
C LYS A 92 -12.28 6.03 16.04
N GLY A 93 -12.27 4.69 15.99
CA GLY A 93 -13.22 3.88 15.24
C GLY A 93 -12.86 3.75 13.75
N ASP A 94 -11.66 4.16 13.34
CA ASP A 94 -11.18 3.99 11.97
C ASP A 94 -10.66 2.55 11.76
N PRO A 95 -10.88 1.93 10.59
CA PRO A 95 -10.32 0.61 10.29
C PRO A 95 -8.79 0.57 10.42
N GLN A 96 -8.29 -0.51 11.02
CA GLN A 96 -6.87 -0.84 11.12
C GLN A 96 -6.54 -2.02 10.21
N TYR A 97 -5.41 -1.91 9.52
CA TYR A 97 -4.98 -2.90 8.53
C TYR A 97 -3.79 -3.70 9.06
N LEU A 98 -3.82 -5.01 8.87
CA LEU A 98 -2.71 -5.90 9.21
C LEU A 98 -1.89 -6.17 7.96
N LEU A 99 -0.59 -5.88 8.02
CA LEU A 99 0.38 -6.22 7.00
C LEU A 99 0.86 -7.66 7.25
N ASP A 100 0.35 -8.60 6.46
CA ASP A 100 0.67 -10.02 6.56
C ASP A 100 1.06 -10.63 5.20
N SER A 101 1.04 -11.96 5.09
CA SER A 101 1.38 -12.67 3.85
C SER A 101 0.44 -12.39 2.68
N ASN A 102 -0.77 -11.89 2.94
CA ASN A 102 -1.78 -11.56 1.93
C ASN A 102 -1.80 -10.04 1.64
N THR A 103 -0.71 -9.34 1.98
CA THR A 103 -0.58 -7.91 1.75
C THR A 103 0.57 -7.63 0.77
N TRP A 104 0.29 -6.86 -0.26
CA TRP A 104 1.30 -6.28 -1.13
C TRP A 104 1.76 -4.94 -0.56
N VAL A 105 3.07 -4.78 -0.35
CA VAL A 105 3.67 -3.52 0.10
C VAL A 105 4.86 -3.21 -0.80
N GLU A 106 4.81 -2.06 -1.46
CA GLU A 106 5.88 -1.61 -2.35
C GLU A 106 6.16 -0.11 -2.16
N GLU A 107 7.44 0.27 -2.14
CA GLU A 107 7.86 1.67 -2.06
C GLU A 107 7.61 2.37 -3.40
N MET A 108 6.94 3.52 -3.36
CA MET A 108 6.68 4.31 -4.56
C MET A 108 7.98 4.96 -5.07
N PRO A 109 8.24 4.92 -6.39
CA PRO A 109 9.40 5.58 -6.95
C PRO A 109 9.33 7.10 -6.75
N SER A 110 10.45 7.69 -6.35
CA SER A 110 10.57 9.16 -6.38
C SER A 110 10.44 9.70 -7.81
N GLU A 111 9.90 10.90 -7.96
CA GLU A 111 9.76 11.56 -9.26
C GLU A 111 11.09 11.64 -10.04
N ARG A 112 12.18 12.00 -9.35
CA ARG A 112 13.54 12.05 -9.94
C ARG A 112 13.96 10.71 -10.54
N LEU A 113 13.56 9.60 -9.93
CA LEU A 113 13.88 8.27 -10.43
C LEU A 113 13.08 7.95 -11.68
N CYS A 114 11.79 8.31 -11.74
CA CYS A 114 10.96 8.13 -12.93
C CYS A 114 11.32 9.05 -14.11
N GLN A 115 11.94 10.21 -13.85
CA GLN A 115 12.48 11.08 -14.91
C GLN A 115 13.70 10.47 -15.62
N SER A 116 14.36 9.47 -15.02
CA SER A 116 15.49 8.76 -15.64
C SER A 116 15.03 7.88 -16.80
N THR A 117 15.75 7.95 -17.93
CA THR A 117 15.49 7.09 -19.11
C THR A 117 15.52 5.61 -18.77
N ARG A 118 16.37 5.19 -17.83
CA ARG A 118 16.48 3.80 -17.38
C ARG A 118 15.19 3.25 -16.76
N HIS A 119 14.42 4.09 -16.08
CA HIS A 119 13.25 3.66 -15.29
C HIS A 119 11.91 4.09 -15.92
N ARG A 120 11.94 4.83 -17.02
CA ARG A 120 10.74 5.34 -17.71
C ARG A 120 9.70 4.25 -17.98
N ALA A 121 10.11 3.11 -18.55
CA ALA A 121 9.19 2.02 -18.88
C ALA A 121 8.56 1.39 -17.63
N ALA A 122 9.35 1.18 -16.56
CA ALA A 122 8.85 0.61 -15.32
C ALA A 122 7.88 1.56 -14.60
N CYS A 123 8.16 2.86 -14.59
CA CYS A 123 7.25 3.85 -14.03
C CYS A 123 5.96 4.00 -14.85
N ALA A 124 6.03 3.90 -16.18
CA ALA A 124 4.85 3.88 -17.04
C ALA A 124 3.94 2.68 -16.70
N GLN A 125 4.52 1.47 -16.60
CA GLN A 125 3.76 0.28 -16.24
C GLN A 125 3.12 0.36 -14.84
N LEU A 126 3.82 0.95 -13.86
CA LEU A 126 3.24 1.21 -12.55
C LEU A 126 2.05 2.18 -12.64
N SER A 127 2.19 3.26 -13.42
CA SER A 127 1.12 4.23 -13.63
C SER A 127 -0.11 3.60 -14.28
N ASP A 128 0.10 2.79 -15.32
CA ASP A 128 -0.95 2.08 -16.04
C ASP A 128 -1.70 1.13 -15.08
N PHE A 129 -0.96 0.34 -14.29
CA PHE A 129 -1.53 -0.54 -13.26
C PHE A 129 -2.39 0.24 -12.25
N LEU A 130 -1.88 1.35 -11.72
CA LEU A 130 -2.61 2.15 -10.72
C LEU A 130 -3.91 2.73 -11.29
N GLN A 131 -3.91 3.11 -12.56
CA GLN A 131 -5.10 3.61 -13.25
C GLN A 131 -6.12 2.50 -13.49
N GLU A 132 -5.69 1.34 -13.96
CA GLU A 132 -6.56 0.19 -14.20
C GLU A 132 -7.15 -0.35 -12.90
N TYR A 133 -6.30 -0.62 -11.91
CA TYR A 133 -6.73 -1.11 -10.60
C TYR A 133 -7.63 -0.11 -9.88
N GLY A 134 -7.34 1.19 -9.97
CA GLY A 134 -8.15 2.23 -9.34
C GLY A 134 -9.56 2.40 -9.94
N THR A 135 -9.78 1.91 -11.17
CA THR A 135 -11.08 2.01 -11.85
C THR A 135 -11.86 0.71 -11.77
N GLN A 136 -11.20 -0.44 -11.80
CA GLN A 136 -11.84 -1.75 -11.96
C GLN A 136 -11.57 -2.73 -10.82
N GLY A 137 -10.68 -2.40 -9.88
CA GLY A 137 -10.17 -3.35 -8.90
C GLY A 137 -9.40 -4.48 -9.56
N CYS A 138 -9.38 -5.67 -8.93
CA CYS A 138 -8.89 -6.88 -9.58
C CYS A 138 -10.06 -7.59 -10.27
N GLN A 139 -9.96 -7.81 -11.58
CA GLN A 139 -10.92 -8.63 -12.32
C GLN A 139 -10.62 -10.12 -12.10
N VAL A 140 -11.66 -10.90 -11.82
CA VAL A 140 -11.61 -12.37 -11.61
C VAL A 140 -11.85 -13.09 -12.93
#